data_AF-A0A7Z8QMA8-F1
#
_entry.id   AF-A0A7Z8QMA8-F1
#
_cell.length_a   1.000
_cell.length_b   1.000
_cell.length_c   1.000
_cell.angle_alpha   90.00
_cell.angle_beta   90.00
_cell.angle_gamma   90.00
#
_symmetry.space_group_name_H-M   'P 1'
#
loop_
_entity.id
_entity.type
_entity.pdbx_description
1 polymer ?
#
loop_
_entity_poly.entity_id
_entity_poly.type
_entity_poly.pdbx_seq_one_letter_code
_entity_poly.pdbx_strand_id
1 'polypeptide(L)'
;MSIVKHDFTKTIIDILDRFSEKNGNEILKKSEIIQYLNIKTKAANRGSKSRAGFANHYAIYVLIEDYLNGNFSINGGYNDYEGAKFSDLFRRQRELPFGSKLQNHA
;
A
#
# COMPACT_ATOMS: atom_id res chain seq x y z
N MET A 1 8.12 -10.45 16.05
CA MET A 1 8.13 -11.26 14.81
C MET A 1 9.35 -10.85 13.98
N SER A 2 10.08 -11.79 13.37
CA SER A 2 11.26 -11.45 12.56
C SER A 2 10.84 -10.97 11.17
N ILE A 3 11.38 -9.84 10.70
CA ILE A 3 11.07 -9.29 9.38
C ILE A 3 11.91 -10.00 8.33
N VAL A 4 11.26 -10.74 7.43
CA VAL A 4 11.93 -11.38 6.29
C VAL A 4 12.32 -10.30 5.29
N LYS A 5 13.63 -10.03 5.18
CA LYS A 5 14.18 -9.12 4.18
C LYS A 5 14.36 -9.85 2.83
N HIS A 6 14.14 -9.12 1.75
CA HIS A 6 14.40 -9.53 0.37
C HIS A 6 14.92 -8.33 -0.44
N ASP A 7 15.27 -8.54 -1.70
CA ASP A 7 15.93 -7.54 -2.55
C ASP A 7 15.20 -6.19 -2.56
N PHE A 8 13.87 -6.22 -2.69
CA PHE A 8 13.05 -5.00 -2.70
C PHE A 8 12.88 -4.31 -1.34
N THR A 9 13.20 -4.98 -0.22
CA THR A 9 13.11 -4.37 1.12
C THR A 9 14.00 -3.13 1.24
N LYS A 10 15.16 -3.12 0.57
CA LYS A 10 16.05 -1.96 0.55
C LYS A 10 15.36 -0.74 -0.08
N THR A 11 14.65 -0.93 -1.20
CA THR A 11 13.90 0.15 -1.85
C THR A 11 12.82 0.72 -0.93
N ILE A 12 12.12 -0.13 -0.16
CA ILE A 12 11.13 0.34 0.82
C ILE A 12 11.81 1.20 1.89
N ILE A 13 12.92 0.74 2.47
CA ILE A 13 13.66 1.50 3.49
C ILE A 13 14.16 2.83 2.92
N ASP A 14 14.74 2.83 1.71
CA ASP A 14 15.24 4.04 1.05
C ASP A 14 14.12 5.07 0.80
N ILE A 15 12.90 4.61 0.52
CA ILE A 15 11.72 5.49 0.39
C ILE A 15 11.35 6.07 1.76
N LEU A 16 11.23 5.22 2.79
CA LEU A 16 10.88 5.67 4.14
C LEU A 16 11.90 6.67 4.68
N ASP A 17 13.20 6.43 4.47
CA ASP A 17 14.28 7.30 4.93
C ASP A 17 14.16 8.73 4.37
N ARG A 18 13.66 8.88 3.13
CA ARG A 18 13.41 10.20 2.52
C ARG A 18 12.32 11.00 3.21
N PHE A 19 11.38 10.32 3.88
CA PHE A 19 10.22 10.94 4.53
C PHE A 19 10.27 10.89 6.06
N SER A 20 11.35 10.34 6.66
CA SER A 20 11.41 10.07 8.11
C SER A 20 12.77 10.32 8.76
N GLU A 21 13.57 11.23 8.21
CA GLU A 21 14.88 11.58 8.78
C GLU A 21 15.80 10.36 8.96
N LYS A 22 15.81 9.44 7.98
CA LYS A 22 16.59 8.19 8.01
C LYS A 22 16.17 7.15 9.08
N ASN A 23 14.90 7.15 9.51
CA ASN A 23 14.35 6.17 10.46
C ASN A 23 13.61 5.00 9.79
N GLY A 24 13.84 4.72 8.51
CA GLY A 24 13.08 3.76 7.72
C GLY A 24 13.13 2.32 8.24
N ASN A 25 14.25 1.88 8.83
CA ASN A 25 14.32 0.58 9.48
C ASN A 25 13.43 0.50 10.73
N GLU A 26 13.40 1.56 11.54
CA GLU A 26 12.56 1.65 12.74
C GLU A 26 11.07 1.64 12.36
N ILE A 27 10.71 2.38 11.31
CA ILE A 27 9.34 2.42 10.77
C ILE A 27 8.93 1.05 10.24
N LEU A 28 9.76 0.40 9.42
CA LEU A 28 9.50 -0.97 8.95
C LEU A 28 9.29 -1.93 10.13
N LYS A 29 10.03 -1.75 11.24
CA LYS A 29 9.89 -2.58 12.43
C LYS A 29 8.61 -2.34 13.23
N LYS A 30 8.10 -1.11 13.25
CA LYS A 30 6.93 -0.72 14.06
C LYS A 30 5.61 -0.68 13.30
N SER A 31 5.64 -0.58 11.97
CA SER A 31 4.45 -0.36 11.15
C SER A 31 4.00 -1.63 10.43
N GLU A 32 2.87 -2.19 10.85
CA GLU A 32 2.31 -3.42 10.27
C GLU A 32 1.94 -3.26 8.79
N ILE A 33 1.40 -2.10 8.40
CA ILE A 33 1.06 -1.83 7.00
C ILE A 33 2.30 -1.83 6.10
N ILE A 34 3.41 -1.27 6.60
CA ILE A 34 4.70 -1.29 5.88
C ILE A 34 5.28 -2.70 5.84
N GLN A 35 5.15 -3.49 6.91
CA GLN A 35 5.55 -4.91 6.91
C GLN A 35 4.73 -5.73 5.90
N TYR A 36 3.44 -5.47 5.80
CA TYR A 36 2.58 -6.10 4.80
C TYR A 36 3.00 -5.74 3.37
N LEU A 37 3.28 -4.46 3.10
CA LEU A 37 3.82 -4.03 1.81
C LEU A 37 5.17 -4.72 1.49
N ASN A 38 6.04 -4.88 2.49
CA ASN A 38 7.28 -5.64 2.32
C ASN A 38 6.96 -7.09 1.90
N ILE A 39 6.11 -7.81 2.64
CA ILE A 39 5.71 -9.18 2.28
C ILE A 39 5.15 -9.25 0.85
N LYS A 40 4.28 -8.30 0.47
CA LYS A 40 3.64 -8.25 -0.85
C LYS A 40 4.55 -7.74 -1.98
N THR A 41 5.78 -7.33 -1.69
CA THR A 41 6.80 -6.95 -2.68
C THR A 41 7.95 -7.96 -2.79
N LYS A 42 7.88 -9.10 -2.11
CA LYS A 42 8.90 -10.18 -2.19
C LYS A 42 9.26 -10.59 -3.62
N ALA A 43 8.30 -10.56 -4.54
CA ALA A 43 8.50 -10.93 -5.93
C ALA A 43 8.74 -9.74 -6.86
N ALA A 44 8.83 -8.49 -6.38
CA ALA A 44 8.87 -7.29 -7.22
C ALA A 44 9.96 -7.34 -8.31
N ASN A 45 11.11 -7.93 -8.00
CA ASN A 45 12.25 -8.07 -8.92
C ASN A 45 12.19 -9.32 -9.83
N ARG A 46 11.16 -10.18 -9.70
CA ARG A 46 11.05 -11.47 -10.39
C ARG A 46 10.12 -11.40 -11.60
N GLY A 47 10.55 -10.69 -12.65
CA GLY A 47 9.96 -10.72 -14.00
C GLY A 47 8.46 -10.40 -14.07
N SER A 48 7.81 -10.70 -15.21
CA SER A 48 6.39 -10.36 -15.47
C SER A 48 5.38 -10.99 -14.51
N LYS A 49 5.78 -12.00 -13.73
CA LYS A 49 4.96 -12.67 -12.69
C LYS A 49 4.92 -11.91 -11.36
N SER A 50 5.72 -10.86 -11.18
CA SER A 50 5.70 -9.99 -10.00
C SER A 50 4.43 -9.14 -9.85
N ARG A 51 3.64 -9.03 -10.94
CA ARG A 51 2.44 -8.19 -11.05
C ARG A 51 1.25 -8.66 -10.20
N ALA A 52 1.27 -9.90 -9.71
CA ALA A 52 0.20 -10.44 -8.86
C ALA A 52 0.03 -9.68 -7.53
N GLY A 53 1.03 -8.89 -7.11
CA GLY A 53 0.95 -8.09 -5.88
C GLY A 53 0.20 -6.77 -6.01
N PHE A 54 -0.02 -6.24 -7.23
CA PHE A 54 -0.52 -4.87 -7.42
C PHE A 54 -1.93 -4.64 -6.88
N ALA A 55 -2.83 -5.62 -6.98
CA ALA A 55 -4.19 -5.49 -6.44
C ALA A 55 -4.19 -5.15 -4.95
N ASN A 56 -3.35 -5.82 -4.15
CA ASN A 56 -3.25 -5.58 -2.71
C ASN A 56 -2.68 -4.19 -2.40
N HIS A 57 -1.65 -3.78 -3.13
CA HIS A 57 -1.03 -2.46 -2.98
C HIS A 57 -2.03 -1.35 -3.31
N TYR A 58 -2.79 -1.53 -4.39
CA TYR A 58 -3.77 -0.55 -4.86
C TYR A 58 -4.99 -0.50 -3.95
N ALA A 59 -5.44 -1.63 -3.39
CA ALA A 59 -6.49 -1.63 -2.38
C ALA A 59 -6.10 -0.78 -1.16
N ILE A 60 -4.88 -0.95 -0.63
CA ILE A 60 -4.37 -0.11 0.45
C ILE A 60 -4.28 1.35 0.01
N TYR A 61 -3.73 1.61 -1.17
CA TYR A 61 -3.56 2.96 -1.69
C TYR A 61 -4.89 3.71 -1.77
N VAL A 62 -5.93 3.12 -2.37
CA VAL A 62 -7.22 3.82 -2.55
C VAL A 62 -7.98 4.00 -1.24
N LEU A 63 -7.78 3.12 -0.25
CA LEU A 63 -8.34 3.31 1.09
C LEU A 63 -7.65 4.47 1.83
N ILE A 64 -6.33 4.61 1.69
CA ILE A 64 -5.60 5.75 2.24
C ILE A 64 -6.00 7.04 1.50
N GLU A 65 -6.15 6.99 0.17
CA GLU A 65 -6.60 8.12 -0.63
C GLU A 65 -8.01 8.57 -0.21
N ASP A 66 -8.96 7.65 -0.03
CA ASP A 66 -10.30 7.95 0.50
C ASP A 66 -10.23 8.57 1.91
N TYR A 67 -9.41 7.99 2.79
CA TYR A 67 -9.23 8.51 4.15
C TYR A 67 -8.70 9.96 4.16
N LEU A 68 -7.73 10.26 3.31
CA LEU A 68 -7.16 11.59 3.18
C LEU A 68 -8.13 12.57 2.51
N ASN A 69 -8.87 12.15 1.48
CA ASN A 69 -9.85 12.97 0.80
C ASN A 69 -11.02 13.37 1.71
N GLY A 70 -11.39 12.50 2.65
CA GLY A 70 -12.34 12.83 3.72
C GLY A 70 -11.79 13.78 4.80
N ASN A 71 -10.50 14.17 4.72
CA ASN A 71 -9.78 14.96 5.73
C ASN A 71 -9.84 14.37 7.14
N PHE A 72 -10.02 13.05 7.26
CA PHE A 72 -10.23 12.41 8.56
C PHE A 72 -8.97 12.46 9.45
N SER A 73 -7.78 12.60 8.86
CA SER A 73 -6.53 12.82 9.60
C SER A 73 -6.49 14.15 10.35
N ILE A 74 -7.26 15.15 9.92
CA ILE A 74 -7.29 16.50 10.47
C ILE A 74 -8.54 16.69 11.32
N ASN A 75 -9.69 16.27 10.78
CA ASN A 75 -10.99 16.59 11.34
C ASN A 75 -11.60 15.46 12.20
N GLY A 76 -10.99 14.27 12.22
CA GLY A 76 -11.59 13.08 12.83
C GLY A 76 -12.85 12.62 12.08
N GLY A 77 -13.80 11.97 12.76
CA GLY A 77 -15.08 11.57 12.18
C GLY A 77 -15.08 10.30 11.32
N TYR A 78 -13.93 9.63 11.16
CA TYR A 78 -13.87 8.37 10.41
C TYR A 78 -14.75 7.26 11.01
N ASN A 79 -14.99 7.28 12.33
CA ASN A 79 -15.84 6.30 13.00
C ASN A 79 -17.33 6.42 12.60
N ASP A 80 -17.75 7.60 12.15
CA ASP A 80 -19.12 7.88 11.71
C ASP A 80 -19.27 7.72 10.18
N TYR A 81 -18.17 7.47 9.48
CA TYR A 81 -18.16 7.31 8.04
C TYR A 81 -18.72 5.94 7.65
N GLU A 82 -19.74 5.91 6.79
CA GLU A 82 -20.38 4.69 6.30
C GLU A 82 -19.44 3.81 5.44
N GLY A 83 -18.29 4.36 5.04
CA GLY A 83 -17.30 3.69 4.22
C GLY A 83 -17.44 4.00 2.73
N ALA A 84 -16.34 3.81 2.01
CA ALA A 84 -16.29 4.05 0.58
C ALA A 84 -17.00 2.94 -0.22
N LYS A 85 -17.64 3.33 -1.32
CA LYS A 85 -18.24 2.37 -2.25
C LYS A 85 -17.14 1.57 -2.95
N PHE A 86 -17.25 0.24 -2.87
CA PHE A 86 -16.31 -0.67 -3.52
C PHE A 86 -16.13 -0.38 -5.02
N SER A 87 -17.21 -0.08 -5.74
CA SER A 87 -17.15 0.21 -7.18
C SER A 87 -16.30 1.44 -7.51
N ASP A 88 -16.31 2.45 -6.65
CA ASP A 88 -15.52 3.67 -6.83
C ASP A 88 -14.05 3.41 -6.51
N LEU A 89 -13.77 2.73 -5.40
CA LEU A 89 -12.42 2.29 -5.06
C LEU A 89 -11.82 1.40 -6.16
N PHE A 90 -12.58 0.42 -6.65
CA PHE A 90 -12.09 -0.51 -7.67
C PHE A 90 -11.91 0.16 -9.03
N ARG A 91 -12.75 1.14 -9.38
CA ARG A 91 -12.52 2.01 -10.55
C ARG A 91 -11.18 2.74 -10.42
N ARG A 92 -10.94 3.36 -9.27
CA ARG A 92 -9.68 4.08 -8.99
C ARG A 92 -8.46 3.17 -9.05
N GLN A 93 -8.54 1.94 -8.52
CA GLN A 93 -7.46 0.96 -8.63
C GLN A 93 -7.08 0.64 -10.08
N ARG A 94 -8.06 0.64 -11.01
CA ARG A 94 -7.82 0.37 -12.44
C ARG A 94 -7.15 1.52 -13.18
N GLU A 95 -7.20 2.72 -12.62
CA GLU A 95 -6.52 3.92 -13.15
C GLU A 95 -5.05 4.00 -12.72
N LEU A 96 -4.64 3.24 -11.71
CA LEU A 96 -3.24 3.16 -11.27
C LEU A 96 -2.39 2.42 -12.32
N PRO A 97 -1.06 2.66 -12.35
CA PRO A 97 -0.17 2.05 -13.34
C PRO A 97 -0.35 0.54 -13.43
N PHE A 98 -0.53 -0.02 -14.63
CA PHE A 98 -0.78 -1.46 -14.84
C PHE A 98 -2.08 -2.01 -14.19
N GLY A 99 -2.91 -1.16 -13.58
CA GLY A 99 -4.17 -1.53 -12.94
C GLY A 99 -5.31 -1.85 -13.92
N SER A 100 -5.21 -1.41 -15.17
CA SER A 100 -6.28 -1.56 -16.17
C SER A 100 -6.72 -3.02 -16.45
N LYS A 101 -5.86 -3.99 -16.12
CA LYS A 101 -6.12 -5.43 -16.29
C LYS A 101 -6.62 -6.12 -15.01
N LEU A 102 -6.79 -5.40 -13.90
CA LEU A 102 -7.31 -5.96 -12.65
C LEU A 102 -8.72 -6.51 -12.87
N GLN A 103 -8.94 -7.73 -12.41
CA GLN A 103 -10.23 -8.41 -12.43
C GLN A 103 -10.90 -8.28 -11.06
N ASN A 104 -12.23 -8.31 -11.01
CA ASN A 104 -13.02 -8.30 -9.77
C ASN A 104 -12.85 -9.59 -8.93
N HIS A 105 -12.18 -10.62 -9.46
CA HIS A 105 -12.04 -11.95 -8.85
C HIS A 105 -10.72 -12.11 -8.07
N ALA A 106 -10.27 -11.07 -7.36
CA ALA A 106 -9.12 -11.18 -6.46
C ALA A 106 -9.48 -11.94 -5.19
#